data_AF-A0A415ZZV4-F1
#
_entry.id   AF-A0A415ZZV4-F1
#
_cell.length_a   1.000
_cell.length_b   1.000
_cell.length_c   1.000
_cell.angle_alpha   90.00
_cell.angle_beta   90.00
_cell.angle_gamma   90.00
#
_symmetry.space_group_name_H-M   'P 1'
#
loop_
_entity.id
_entity.type
_entity.pdbx_description
1 polymer ?
#
loop_
_entity_poly.entity_id
_entity_poly.type
_entity_poly.pdbx_seq_one_letter_code
_entity_poly.pdbx_strand_id
1 'polypeptide(L)' 'MIRKAEFQEGVKAGLAQGRAEGLNEGRNERTSKMLHAIRLIQQKHSLQDIHAKTGLETETIQAILKDLQNIQ' A
#
# COMPACT_ATOMS: atom_id res chain seq x y z
N MET A 1 -25.92 -33.80 -9.68
CA MET A 1 -25.82 -33.56 -8.23
C MET A 1 -24.39 -33.12 -7.97
N ILE A 2 -24.12 -31.81 -7.79
CA ILE A 2 -22.77 -31.34 -7.46
C ILE A 2 -22.40 -31.94 -6.11
N ARG A 3 -21.26 -32.64 -6.02
CA ARG A 3 -20.84 -33.25 -4.75
C ARG A 3 -20.58 -32.12 -3.78
N LYS A 4 -21.22 -32.16 -2.61
CA LYS A 4 -21.14 -31.15 -1.54
C LYS A 4 -19.68 -30.76 -1.21
N ALA A 5 -18.74 -31.68 -1.41
CA ALA A 5 -17.30 -31.47 -1.27
C ALA A 5 -16.70 -30.51 -2.33
N GLU A 6 -17.06 -30.64 -3.61
CA GLU A 6 -16.56 -29.77 -4.69
C GLU A 6 -17.04 -28.33 -4.51
N PHE A 7 -18.27 -28.14 -4.02
CA PHE A 7 -18.81 -26.83 -3.69
C PHE A 7 -18.05 -26.19 -2.50
N GLN A 8 -17.76 -26.95 -1.44
CA GLN A 8 -17.02 -26.43 -0.29
C GLN A 8 -15.57 -26.04 -0.63
N GLU A 9 -14.90 -26.81 -1.49
CA GLU A 9 -13.56 -26.47 -1.97
C GLU A 9 -13.56 -25.21 -2.84
N GLY A 10 -14.55 -25.05 -3.74
CA GLY A 10 -14.73 -23.83 -4.53
C GLY A 10 -14.91 -22.56 -3.68
N VAL A 11 -15.68 -22.64 -2.60
CA VAL A 11 -15.87 -21.52 -1.66
C VAL A 11 -14.59 -21.18 -0.91
N LYS A 12 -13.83 -22.17 -0.43
CA LYS A 12 -12.54 -21.92 0.25
C LYS A 12 -11.52 -21.29 -0.69
N ALA A 13 -11.44 -21.78 -1.92
CA ALA A 13 -10.54 -21.25 -2.94
C ALA A 13 -10.88 -19.79 -3.29
N GLY A 14 -12.17 -19.47 -3.50
CA GLY A 14 -12.61 -18.09 -3.74
C GLY A 14 -12.30 -17.12 -2.60
N LEU A 15 -12.50 -17.55 -1.35
CA LEU A 15 -12.14 -16.73 -0.18
C LEU A 15 -10.62 -16.55 -0.02
N ALA A 16 -9.83 -17.59 -0.32
CA ALA A 16 -8.37 -17.50 -0.27
C ALA A 16 -7.84 -16.57 -1.36
N GLN A 17 -8.37 -16.66 -2.57
CA GLN A 17 -8.03 -15.79 -3.69
C GLN A 17 -8.41 -14.33 -3.39
N GLY A 18 -9.65 -14.06 -2.97
CA GLY A 18 -10.08 -12.70 -2.63
C GLY A 18 -9.26 -12.06 -1.50
N ARG A 19 -8.81 -12.86 -0.51
CA ARG A 19 -7.87 -12.39 0.52
C ARG A 19 -6.49 -12.07 -0.05
N ALA A 20 -5.95 -12.94 -0.93
CA ALA A 20 -4.64 -12.72 -1.53
C ALA A 20 -4.63 -11.48 -2.45
N GLU A 21 -5.69 -11.29 -3.24
CA GLU A 21 -5.90 -10.11 -4.07
C GLU A 21 -5.98 -8.84 -3.22
N GLY A 22 -6.82 -8.82 -2.18
CA GLY A 22 -6.93 -7.65 -1.27
C GLY A 22 -5.62 -7.32 -0.53
N LEU A 23 -4.83 -8.33 -0.15
CA LEU A 23 -3.51 -8.11 0.45
C LEU A 23 -2.50 -7.53 -0.57
N ASN A 24 -2.54 -8.00 -1.82
CA ASN A 24 -1.67 -7.48 -2.88
C ASN A 24 -2.05 -6.05 -3.27
N GLU A 25 -3.34 -5.76 -3.42
CA GLU A 25 -3.84 -4.41 -3.69
C GLU A 25 -3.45 -3.44 -2.58
N GLY A 26 -3.63 -3.81 -1.31
CA GLY A 26 -3.21 -2.98 -0.18
C GLY A 26 -1.70 -2.73 -0.13
N ARG A 27 -0.88 -3.74 -0.49
CA ARG A 27 0.58 -3.56 -0.63
C ARG A 27 0.93 -2.62 -1.78
N ASN A 28 0.28 -2.79 -2.94
CA ASN A 28 0.51 -1.96 -4.11
C ASN A 28 0.14 -0.50 -3.85
N GLU A 29 -0.99 -0.26 -3.18
CA GLU A 29 -1.43 1.08 -2.80
C GLU A 29 -0.42 1.74 -1.85
N ARG A 30 0.03 1.01 -0.82
CA ARG A 30 1.03 1.53 0.13
C ARG A 30 2.34 1.87 -0.56
N THR A 31 2.85 0.98 -1.42
CA THR A 31 4.09 1.21 -2.17
C THR A 31 3.95 2.42 -3.11
N SER A 32 2.80 2.54 -3.80
CA SER A 32 2.51 3.67 -4.69
C SER A 32 2.53 5.01 -3.93
N LYS A 33 1.86 5.07 -2.77
CA LYS A 33 1.86 6.26 -1.90
C LYS A 33 3.28 6.63 -1.44
N MET A 34 4.09 5.64 -1.04
CA MET A 34 5.47 5.87 -0.62
C MET A 34 6.34 6.43 -1.75
N LEU A 35 6.27 5.85 -2.95
CA LEU A 35 7.02 6.34 -4.12
C LEU A 35 6.60 7.76 -4.51
N HIS A 36 5.31 8.05 -4.42
CA HIS A 36 4.80 9.40 -4.66
C HIS A 36 5.34 10.39 -3.61
N ALA A 37 5.34 10.03 -2.33
CA ALA A 37 5.89 10.87 -1.27
C ALA A 37 7.38 11.17 -1.47
N ILE A 38 8.19 10.16 -1.82
CA ILE A 38 9.62 10.34 -2.12
C ILE A 38 9.83 11.36 -3.24
N ARG A 39 9.05 11.26 -4.34
CA ARG A 39 9.11 12.20 -5.45
C ARG A 39 8.79 13.63 -5.01
N LEU A 40 7.74 13.81 -4.20
CA LEU A 40 7.33 15.13 -3.72
C LEU A 40 8.37 15.74 -2.76
N ILE A 41 9.01 14.92 -1.91
CA ILE A 41 10.13 15.34 -1.05
C ILE A 41 11.29 15.85 -1.90
N GLN A 42 11.68 15.12 -2.95
CA GLN A 42 12.76 15.54 -3.85
C GLN A 42 12.43 16.84 -4.59
N GLN A 43 11.15 17.08 -4.88
CA GLN A 43 10.64 18.33 -5.46
C GLN A 43 10.50 19.47 -4.43
N LYS A 44 10.88 19.24 -3.17
CA LYS A 44 10.84 20.22 -2.07
C LYS A 44 9.43 20.70 -1.70
N HIS A 45 8.41 19.85 -1.88
CA HIS A 45 7.06 20.14 -1.36
C HIS A 45 7.03 20.18 0.17
N SER A 46 6.08 20.92 0.73
CA SER A 46 5.86 20.97 2.18
C SER A 46 5.31 19.63 2.70
N LEU A 47 5.52 19.34 3.99
CA LEU A 47 4.95 18.15 4.65
C LEU A 47 3.42 18.11 4.51
N GLN A 48 2.76 19.26 4.60
CA GLN A 48 1.31 19.40 4.49
C GLN A 48 0.82 19.06 3.08
N ASP A 49 1.53 19.51 2.04
CA ASP A 49 1.20 19.18 0.65
C ASP A 49 1.40 17.70 0.36
N ILE A 50 2.47 17.10 0.90
CA ILE A 50 2.76 15.67 0.73
C ILE A 50 1.65 14.84 1.40
N HIS A 51 1.25 15.21 2.62
CA HIS A 51 0.12 14.57 3.30
C HIS A 51 -1.17 14.69 2.46
N ALA A 52 -1.50 15.90 2.00
CA ALA A 52 -2.70 16.13 1.19
C ALA A 52 -2.72 15.34 -0.13
N LYS A 53 -1.55 15.14 -0.77
CA LYS A 53 -1.44 14.44 -2.06
C LYS A 53 -1.33 12.92 -1.95
N THR A 54 -0.82 12.40 -0.84
CA THR A 54 -0.52 10.98 -0.68
C THR A 54 -1.43 10.27 0.33
N GLY A 55 -2.06 11.03 1.23
CA GLY A 55 -2.81 10.51 2.36
C GLY A 55 -1.93 9.77 3.39
N LEU A 56 -0.60 9.91 3.32
CA LEU A 56 0.30 9.36 4.32
C LEU A 56 0.33 10.23 5.57
N GLU A 57 0.39 9.60 6.74
CA GLU A 57 0.57 10.31 8.00
C GLU A 57 1.89 11.09 8.03
N THR A 58 1.88 12.20 8.76
CA THR A 58 3.02 13.12 8.81
C THR A 58 4.28 12.44 9.36
N GLU A 59 4.12 11.56 10.36
CA GLU A 59 5.21 10.77 10.94
C GLU A 59 5.85 9.84 9.90
N THR A 60 5.04 9.27 9.01
CA THR A 60 5.53 8.40 7.92
C THR A 60 6.34 9.22 6.92
N ILE A 61 5.86 10.41 6.55
CA ILE A 61 6.55 11.31 5.63
C ILE A 61 7.88 11.78 6.25
N GLN A 62 7.90 12.10 7.54
CA GLN A 62 9.11 12.48 8.27
C GLN A 62 10.14 11.34 8.33
N ALA A 63 9.70 10.10 8.54
CA ALA A 63 10.58 8.94 8.50
C ALA A 63 11.25 8.79 7.12
N ILE A 64 10.46 8.89 6.04
CA ILE A 64 10.99 8.87 4.66
C ILE A 64 12.00 10.00 4.44
N LEU A 65 11.68 11.22 4.89
CA LEU A 65 12.58 12.37 4.77
C LEU A 65 13.92 12.12 5.48
N LYS A 66 13.87 11.59 6.71
CA LYS A 66 15.07 11.26 7.49
C LYS A 66 15.91 10.18 6.81
N ASP A 67 15.27 9.12 6.30
CA ASP A 67 15.96 8.05 5.60
C ASP A 67 16.65 8.55 4.33
N LEU A 68 16.01 9.46 3.57
CA LEU A 68 16.62 10.10 2.40
C LEU A 68 17.79 11.01 2.74
N GLN A 69 17.76 11.69 3.88
CA GLN A 69 18.88 12.53 4.36
C GLN A 69 20.09 11.68 4.77
N ASN A 70 19.88 10.48 5.30
CA ASN A 70 20.96 9.57 5.73
C ASN A 70 21.66 8.86 4.56
N ILE A 71 21.20 9.05 3.32
CA ILE A 71 21.81 8.47 2.10
C ILE A 71 22.85 9.43 1.47
N GLN A 72 22.95 10.67 1.97
CA GLN A 72 23.99 11.64 1.59
C GLN A 72 25.27 11.44 2.40
#